data_AF-N9UYV9-F1
#
_entry.id   AF-N9UYV9-F1
#
_cell.length_a   1.000
_cell.length_b   1.000
_cell.length_c   1.000
_cell.angle_alpha   90.00
_cell.angle_beta   90.00
_cell.angle_gamma   90.00
#
_symmetry.space_group_name_H-M   'P 1'
#
loop_
_entity.id
_entity.type
_entity.pdbx_description
1 polymer ?
#
loop_
_entity_poly.entity_id
_entity_poly.type
_entity_poly.pdbx_seq_one_letter_code
_entity_poly.pdbx_strand_id
1 'polypeptide(L)'
;MFGYACYDTDVLMLAAIYYANALAKKLHDASCKNNILQHDAKTQATVSYENGKFKDITNIIISTQHIVSASQKEIENLIINDVIKKTIPSSIMNKDIIFLVNPSGRW
;
A
#
# COMPACT_ATOMS: atom_id res chain seq x y z
N MET A 1 -23.54 17.03 -7.87
CA MET A 1 -23.18 15.84 -7.07
C MET A 1 -22.92 14.71 -8.04
N PHE A 2 -21.84 13.94 -7.87
CA PHE A 2 -21.47 12.83 -8.76
C PHE A 2 -21.24 11.57 -7.93
N GLY A 3 -21.70 10.44 -8.45
CA GLY A 3 -21.39 9.10 -7.93
C GLY A 3 -20.66 8.30 -9.00
N TYR A 4 -19.80 7.39 -8.57
CA TYR A 4 -19.02 6.52 -9.47
C TYR A 4 -18.94 5.11 -8.88
N ALA A 5 -19.03 4.10 -9.75
CA ALA A 5 -18.83 2.70 -9.43
C ALA A 5 -18.22 1.99 -10.65
N CYS A 6 -17.37 1.00 -10.45
CA CYS A 6 -16.77 0.19 -11.52
C CYS A 6 -16.46 -1.24 -11.04
N TYR A 7 -16.23 -2.17 -11.97
CA TYR A 7 -15.98 -3.58 -11.64
C TYR A 7 -14.51 -3.91 -11.36
N ASP A 8 -13.68 -2.91 -11.04
CA ASP A 8 -12.26 -3.14 -10.75
C ASP A 8 -12.04 -3.96 -9.46
N THR A 9 -13.01 -3.91 -8.54
CA THR A 9 -13.00 -4.61 -7.25
C THR A 9 -14.39 -5.14 -6.91
N ASP A 10 -14.46 -6.12 -6.00
CA ASP A 10 -15.72 -6.74 -5.57
C ASP A 10 -16.65 -5.76 -4.81
N VAL A 11 -16.11 -4.64 -4.32
CA VAL A 11 -16.87 -3.57 -3.66
C VAL A 11 -17.26 -2.43 -4.60
N LEU A 12 -17.11 -2.63 -5.90
CA LEU A 12 -17.47 -1.70 -6.97
C LEU A 12 -16.69 -0.37 -6.96
N MET A 13 -15.46 -0.37 -6.46
CA MET A 13 -14.57 0.79 -6.40
C MET A 13 -13.36 0.64 -7.33
N LEU A 14 -12.83 1.78 -7.80
CA LEU A 14 -11.57 1.84 -8.57
C LEU A 14 -10.43 1.18 -7.80
N ALA A 15 -9.70 0.27 -8.44
CA ALA A 15 -8.65 -0.50 -7.80
C ALA A 15 -7.58 0.38 -7.13
N ALA A 16 -7.11 1.44 -7.81
CA ALA A 16 -6.03 2.29 -7.31
C ALA A 16 -6.36 2.91 -5.93
N ILE A 17 -7.51 3.57 -5.81
CA ILE A 17 -7.93 4.20 -4.55
C ILE A 17 -8.32 3.16 -3.50
N TYR A 18 -8.96 2.07 -3.93
CA TYR A 18 -9.34 0.99 -3.03
C TYR A 18 -8.10 0.39 -2.33
N TYR A 19 -7.07 0.01 -3.09
CA TYR A 19 -5.86 -0.57 -2.52
C TYR A 19 -5.01 0.46 -1.75
N ALA A 20 -4.94 1.72 -2.20
CA ALA A 20 -4.27 2.76 -1.42
C ALA A 20 -4.92 2.94 -0.04
N ASN A 21 -6.25 2.99 0.04
CA ASN A 21 -6.97 3.10 1.31
C ASN A 21 -6.85 1.83 2.17
N ALA A 22 -6.91 0.65 1.55
CA ALA A 22 -6.72 -0.61 2.26
C ALA A 22 -5.32 -0.71 2.90
N LEU A 23 -4.29 -0.25 2.19
CA LEU A 23 -2.93 -0.16 2.72
C LEU A 23 -2.84 0.84 3.88
N ALA A 24 -3.45 2.02 3.77
CA ALA A 24 -3.47 3.01 4.85
C ALA A 24 -4.13 2.45 6.11
N LYS A 25 -5.26 1.76 5.95
CA LYS A 25 -5.95 1.07 7.05
C LYS A 25 -5.07 0.01 7.69
N LYS A 26 -4.43 -0.84 6.89
CA LYS A 26 -3.56 -1.90 7.40
C LYS A 26 -2.32 -1.34 8.10
N LEU A 27 -1.77 -0.25 7.58
CA LEU A 27 -0.64 0.45 8.17
C LEU A 27 -0.99 1.04 9.53
N HIS A 28 -2.17 1.64 9.67
CA HIS A 28 -2.69 2.07 10.96
C HIS A 28 -2.85 0.90 11.94
N ASP A 29 -3.46 -0.21 11.50
CA ASP A 29 -3.61 -1.40 12.34
C ASP A 29 -2.24 -1.95 12.79
N ALA A 30 -1.21 -1.82 11.95
CA ALA A 30 0.16 -2.21 12.28
C ALA A 30 0.77 -1.26 13.31
N SER A 31 0.66 0.07 13.13
CA SER A 31 1.21 1.05 14.07
C SER A 31 0.56 1.02 15.46
N CYS A 32 -0.68 0.56 15.57
CA CYS A 32 -1.31 0.29 16.86
C CYS A 32 -0.76 -0.95 17.59
N LYS A 33 -0.05 -1.85 16.89
CA LYS A 33 0.43 -3.15 17.42
C LYS A 33 1.93 -3.21 17.63
N ASN A 34 2.68 -2.26 17.09
CA ASN A 34 4.13 -2.20 17.26
C ASN A 34 4.53 -0.80 17.75
N ASN A 35 5.73 -0.69 18.31
CA ASN A 35 6.30 0.56 18.82
C ASN A 35 7.29 1.21 17.83
N ILE A 36 7.41 0.69 16.61
CA ILE A 36 8.34 1.16 15.59
C ILE A 36 7.69 2.25 14.73
N LEU A 37 6.45 2.04 14.30
CA LEU A 37 5.70 2.95 13.44
C LEU A 37 4.97 4.03 14.26
N GLN A 38 4.88 5.25 13.73
CA GLN A 38 4.04 6.32 14.27
C GLN A 38 2.78 6.51 13.40
N HIS A 39 1.98 7.53 13.69
CA HIS A 39 0.63 7.65 13.13
C HIS A 39 0.55 8.37 11.78
N ASP A 40 1.52 9.22 11.42
CA ASP A 40 1.52 9.89 10.11
C ASP A 40 2.11 8.97 9.04
N ALA A 41 1.36 8.80 7.95
CA ALA A 41 1.76 7.99 6.82
C ALA A 41 0.99 8.35 5.54
N LYS A 42 1.59 7.98 4.41
CA LYS A 42 1.02 8.08 3.06
C LYS A 42 1.19 6.75 2.34
N THR A 43 0.18 6.41 1.56
CA THR A 43 0.15 5.17 0.76
C THR A 43 -0.28 5.51 -0.66
N GLN A 44 0.37 4.89 -1.64
CA GLN A 44 0.05 5.02 -3.05
C GLN A 44 0.11 3.65 -3.71
N ALA A 45 -0.87 3.36 -4.56
CA ALA A 45 -0.89 2.19 -5.42
C ALA A 45 -0.98 2.65 -6.88
N THR A 46 -0.05 2.17 -7.71
CA THR A 46 -0.11 2.31 -9.17
C THR A 46 -0.60 0.98 -9.73
N VAL A 47 -1.62 1.04 -10.58
CA VAL A 47 -2.25 -0.13 -11.19
C VAL A 47 -2.09 -0.07 -12.70
N SER A 48 -2.06 -1.23 -13.35
CA SER A 48 -2.12 -1.36 -14.80
C SER A 48 -3.54 -1.71 -15.26
N TYR A 49 -3.90 -1.20 -16.42
CA TYR A 49 -5.15 -1.55 -17.11
C TYR A 49 -4.81 -2.16 -18.47
N GLU A 50 -5.56 -3.18 -18.85
CA GLU A 50 -5.50 -3.80 -20.17
C GLU A 50 -6.91 -3.84 -20.74
N ASN A 51 -7.09 -3.26 -21.94
CA ASN A 51 -8.39 -3.14 -22.59
C ASN A 51 -9.49 -2.54 -21.68
N GLY A 52 -9.11 -1.52 -20.90
CA GLY A 52 -10.03 -0.81 -19.99
C GLY A 52 -10.43 -1.59 -18.74
N LYS A 53 -9.78 -2.73 -18.45
CA LYS A 53 -10.01 -3.52 -17.23
C LYS A 53 -8.77 -3.50 -16.34
N PHE A 54 -8.99 -3.43 -15.03
CA PHE A 54 -7.92 -3.63 -14.06
C PHE A 54 -7.22 -4.97 -14.32
N LYS A 55 -5.89 -4.95 -14.37
CA LYS A 55 -5.06 -6.13 -14.60
C LYS A 55 -4.27 -6.50 -13.34
N ASP A 56 -3.41 -5.61 -12.88
CA ASP A 56 -2.54 -5.84 -11.72
C ASP A 56 -2.06 -4.53 -11.07
N ILE A 57 -1.38 -4.65 -9.93
CA ILE A 57 -0.68 -3.57 -9.24
C ILE A 57 0.79 -3.62 -9.64
N THR A 58 1.31 -2.50 -10.16
CA THR A 58 2.69 -2.39 -10.66
C THR A 58 3.64 -1.77 -9.65
N ASN A 59 3.19 -0.74 -8.92
CA ASN A 59 4.02 -0.07 -7.92
C ASN A 59 3.23 0.19 -6.64
N ILE A 60 3.91 0.09 -5.50
CA ILE A 60 3.39 0.53 -4.21
C ILE A 60 4.42 1.43 -3.56
N ILE A 61 3.95 2.59 -3.11
CA ILE A 61 4.75 3.52 -2.33
C ILE A 61 4.11 3.65 -0.96
N ILE A 62 4.90 3.40 0.08
CA ILE A 62 4.49 3.64 1.46
C ILE A 62 5.55 4.50 2.10
N SER A 63 5.10 5.62 2.63
CA SER A 63 5.94 6.53 3.37
C SER A 63 5.30 6.65 4.76
N THR A 64 6.05 6.38 5.82
CA THR A 64 5.51 6.27 7.18
C THR A 64 6.50 6.85 8.17
N GLN A 65 5.98 7.59 9.16
CA GLN A 65 6.78 7.98 10.32
C GLN A 65 7.14 6.76 11.16
N HIS A 66 8.33 6.81 11.76
CA HIS A 66 8.84 5.76 12.63
C HIS A 66 9.73 6.32 13.74
N ILE A 67 10.10 5.49 14.71
CA ILE A 67 11.05 5.86 15.75
C ILE A 67 12.45 6.09 15.17
N VAL A 68 13.23 6.94 15.85
CA VAL A 68 14.59 7.33 15.42
C VAL A 68 15.53 6.13 15.36
N SER A 69 15.38 5.16 16.25
CA SER A 69 16.27 3.99 16.36
C SER A 69 16.01 2.90 15.32
N ALA A 70 14.90 2.95 14.59
CA ALA A 70 14.57 1.93 13.60
C ALA A 70 15.43 2.12 12.33
N SER A 71 16.00 1.03 11.84
CA SER A 71 16.70 1.01 10.57
C SER A 71 15.74 0.93 9.39
N GLN A 72 16.15 1.48 8.25
CA GLN A 72 15.36 1.43 7.01
C GLN A 72 14.98 -0.01 6.63
N LYS A 73 15.88 -0.97 6.83
CA LYS A 73 15.64 -2.39 6.53
C LYS A 73 14.57 -3.01 7.43
N GLU A 74 14.53 -2.63 8.70
CA GLU A 74 13.48 -3.09 9.62
C GLU A 74 12.12 -2.55 9.21
N ILE A 75 12.05 -1.26 8.88
CA ILE A 75 10.82 -0.60 8.41
C ILE A 75 10.35 -1.25 7.11
N GLU A 76 11.24 -1.41 6.14
CA GLU A 76 10.92 -2.04 4.85
C GLU A 76 10.38 -3.46 5.01
N ASN A 77 11.03 -4.29 5.84
CA ASN A 77 10.57 -5.65 6.12
C ASN A 77 9.19 -5.68 6.78
N LEU A 78 8.95 -4.80 7.76
CA LEU A 78 7.66 -4.69 8.44
C LEU A 78 6.58 -4.26 7.44
N ILE A 79 6.83 -3.22 6.66
CA ILE A 79 5.87 -2.71 5.69
C ILE A 79 5.55 -3.75 4.61
N ILE A 80 6.56 -4.39 4.01
CA ILE A 80 6.33 -5.38 2.95
C ILE A 80 5.57 -6.59 3.49
N ASN A 81 5.99 -7.15 4.63
CA ASN A 81 5.45 -8.43 5.11
C ASN A 81 4.16 -8.28 5.93
N ASP A 82 4.04 -7.22 6.73
CA ASP A 82 2.90 -7.04 7.63
C ASP A 82 1.81 -6.11 7.09
N VAL A 83 2.15 -5.25 6.12
CA VAL A 83 1.19 -4.32 5.50
C VAL A 83 0.87 -4.74 4.08
N ILE A 84 1.84 -4.73 3.17
CA ILE A 84 1.60 -4.93 1.73
C ILE A 84 1.09 -6.35 1.44
N LYS A 85 1.86 -7.39 1.79
CA LYS A 85 1.51 -8.79 1.50
C LYS A 85 0.27 -9.30 2.24
N LYS A 86 -0.12 -8.63 3.34
CA LYS A 86 -1.35 -8.95 4.09
C LYS A 86 -2.58 -8.18 3.58
N THR A 87 -2.40 -7.22 2.67
CA THR A 87 -3.49 -6.39 2.12
C THR A 87 -3.78 -6.75 0.69
N ILE A 88 -2.74 -6.94 -0.11
CA ILE A 88 -2.87 -7.16 -1.55
C ILE A 88 -2.66 -8.65 -1.83
N PRO A 89 -3.62 -9.34 -2.47
CA PRO A 89 -3.44 -10.70 -2.92
C PRO A 89 -2.27 -10.83 -3.91
N SER A 90 -1.50 -11.90 -3.80
CA SER A 90 -0.39 -12.16 -4.73
C SER A 90 -0.84 -12.35 -6.18
N SER A 91 -2.09 -12.79 -6.41
CA SER A 91 -2.66 -12.99 -7.74
C SER A 91 -2.81 -11.72 -8.56
N ILE A 92 -2.83 -10.54 -7.92
CA ILE A 92 -2.97 -9.24 -8.56
C ILE A 92 -1.71 -8.38 -8.43
N MET A 93 -0.62 -8.94 -7.92
CA MET A 93 0.68 -8.27 -7.93
C MET A 93 1.36 -8.57 -9.26
N ASN A 94 1.84 -7.52 -9.93
CA ASN A 94 2.67 -7.70 -11.11
C ASN A 94 3.95 -8.49 -10.74
N LYS A 95 4.48 -9.28 -11.68
CA LYS A 95 5.70 -10.07 -11.45
C LYS A 95 6.92 -9.19 -11.13
N ASP A 96 6.97 -8.03 -11.76
CA ASP A 96 8.04 -7.04 -11.62
C ASP A 96 7.60 -5.87 -10.72
N ILE A 97 6.71 -6.14 -9.76
CA ILE A 97 6.17 -5.13 -8.85
C ILE A 97 7.29 -4.41 -8.09
N ILE A 98 7.19 -3.07 -8.04
CA ILE A 98 8.15 -2.22 -7.33
C ILE A 98 7.56 -1.80 -5.99
N PHE A 99 8.29 -2.08 -4.91
CA PHE A 99 7.99 -1.57 -3.57
C PHE A 99 8.95 -0.43 -3.23
N LEU A 100 8.40 0.73 -2.90
CA LEU A 100 9.16 1.89 -2.41
C LEU A 100 8.70 2.20 -1.00
N VAL A 101 9.52 1.87 -0.01
CA VAL A 101 9.27 2.20 1.40
C VAL A 101 10.17 3.37 1.81
N ASN A 102 9.58 4.46 2.28
CA ASN A 102 10.29 5.70 2.65
C ASN A 102 11.35 6.14 1.60
N PRO A 103 10.99 6.26 0.30
CA PRO A 103 11.96 6.58 -0.76
C PRO A 103 12.62 7.96 -0.60
N SER A 104 12.00 8.87 0.15
CA SER A 104 12.56 10.19 0.50
C SER A 104 13.58 10.14 1.65
N GLY A 105 13.89 8.96 2.18
CA GLY A 105 14.72 8.79 3.36
C GLY A 105 13.89 8.92 4.63
N ARG A 106 14.49 9.51 5.68
CA ARG A 106 13.89 9.55 7.01
C ARG A 106 12.64 10.43 7.02
N TRP A 107 11.52 9.85 7.47
CA TRP A 107 10.28 10.53 7.78
C TRP A 107 9.84 10.17 9.20
#